data_AF-A0A7S4R0T2-F1
#
_entry.id   AF-A0A7S4R0T2-F1
#
_cell.length_a   1.000
_cell.length_b   1.000
_cell.length_c   1.000
_cell.angle_alpha   90.00
_cell.angle_beta   90.00
_cell.angle_gamma   90.00
#
_symmetry.space_group_name_H-M   'P 1'
#
loop_
_entity.id
_entity.type
_entity.pdbx_description
1 polymer ?
#
loop_
_entity_poly.entity_id
_entity_poly.type
_entity_poly.pdbx_seq_one_letter_code
_entity_poly.pdbx_strand_id
1 'polypeptide(L)'
;GEPHPLPRLGGPLAPSPHRQMGLGWRSWADRGEDAILGRDSAGSSWVDSFEGLDAFSLRTAEDAEEDFCPRLRAMIDRRCVDWDDLPRENFHGCVEYKWRLASEHNVKVDRLASQMKFRLQEGGGTAFYLLGVHDSGSAAGLAPQEHTDAVRVLMAVASAMGSVLVLEAMSERRRCGKRCSAWRVEARHTALQQVFDTLHIGRDDALLPAPTRAVPPDFGEEALHSRVRPRL
;
A
#
# COMPACT_ATOMS: atom_id res chain seq x y z
N GLY A 1 0.13 86.59 -18.01
CA GLY A 1 0.88 85.35 -18.22
C GLY A 1 -0.12 84.29 -18.60
N GLU A 2 -0.08 83.87 -19.86
CA GLU A 2 -0.98 82.89 -20.46
C GLU A 2 -0.87 81.49 -19.82
N PRO A 3 -1.95 80.69 -19.81
CA PRO A 3 -1.87 79.26 -19.64
C PRO A 3 -1.87 78.55 -21.01
N HIS A 4 -0.80 77.80 -21.33
CA HIS A 4 -0.79 76.86 -22.45
C HIS A 4 -0.96 75.40 -21.93
N PRO A 5 -1.71 74.53 -22.65
CA PRO A 5 -2.19 73.23 -22.15
C PRO A 5 -1.41 72.03 -22.72
N LEU A 6 -1.85 70.81 -22.35
CA LEU A 6 -1.85 69.49 -23.06
C LEU A 6 -1.49 68.31 -22.11
N PRO A 7 -1.81 67.03 -22.41
CA PRO A 7 -3.04 66.48 -22.98
C PRO A 7 -3.61 65.26 -22.20
N ARG A 8 -4.86 64.89 -22.50
CA ARG A 8 -5.51 63.62 -22.12
C ARG A 8 -5.30 62.57 -23.21
N LEU A 9 -4.90 61.34 -22.85
CA LEU A 9 -5.15 60.06 -23.55
C LEU A 9 -4.97 58.96 -22.48
N GLY A 10 -5.98 58.17 -22.07
CA GLY A 10 -6.64 57.06 -22.78
C GLY A 10 -6.55 55.85 -21.83
N GLY A 11 -7.63 55.42 -21.17
CA GLY A 11 -8.47 54.29 -21.59
C GLY A 11 -8.41 53.17 -20.52
N PRO A 12 -9.50 52.46 -20.20
CA PRO A 12 -9.57 51.53 -19.07
C PRO A 12 -8.93 50.16 -19.40
N LEU A 13 -8.11 49.63 -18.48
CA LEU A 13 -7.61 48.26 -18.54
C LEU A 13 -8.75 47.26 -18.27
N ALA A 14 -9.09 46.47 -19.29
CA ALA A 14 -9.93 45.29 -19.15
C ALA A 14 -9.16 44.15 -18.46
N PRO A 15 -9.84 43.24 -17.73
CA PRO A 15 -9.20 42.09 -17.08
C PRO A 15 -8.99 40.95 -18.09
N SER A 16 -7.94 40.15 -17.89
CA SER A 16 -7.70 38.92 -18.65
C SER A 16 -7.34 37.74 -17.76
N PRO A 17 -7.57 36.51 -18.24
CA PRO A 17 -8.24 35.45 -17.47
C PRO A 17 -7.28 34.40 -16.90
N HIS A 18 -7.85 33.60 -16.01
CA HIS A 18 -7.47 32.23 -15.65
C HIS A 18 -6.25 31.63 -16.37
N ARG A 19 -5.22 31.27 -15.60
CA ARG A 19 -4.24 30.25 -16.02
C ARG A 19 -4.28 29.07 -15.06
N GLN A 20 -5.09 28.10 -15.45
CA GLN A 20 -5.04 26.71 -15.02
C GLN A 20 -3.65 26.18 -15.39
N MET A 21 -2.87 25.68 -14.41
CA MET A 21 -1.70 24.83 -14.71
C MET A 21 -2.04 23.41 -14.30
N GLY A 22 -2.15 22.56 -15.33
CA GLY A 22 -2.49 21.16 -15.24
C GLY A 22 -1.42 20.35 -14.52
N LEU A 23 -1.91 19.42 -13.72
CA LEU A 23 -1.18 18.35 -13.07
C LEU A 23 -0.76 17.32 -14.12
N GLY A 24 0.50 17.38 -14.56
CA GLY A 24 1.12 16.37 -15.42
C GLY A 24 1.72 15.23 -14.61
N TRP A 25 0.89 14.28 -14.16
CA TRP A 25 1.33 13.05 -13.45
C TRP A 25 0.95 11.77 -14.20
N ARG A 26 0.92 11.81 -15.54
CA ARG A 26 0.57 10.67 -16.38
C ARG A 26 1.81 10.01 -16.94
N SER A 27 2.39 9.04 -16.23
CA SER A 27 3.26 8.00 -16.85
C SER A 27 3.59 6.82 -15.92
N TRP A 28 2.67 6.36 -15.08
CA TRP A 28 2.90 5.14 -14.26
C TRP A 28 1.71 4.17 -14.28
N ALA A 29 0.52 4.64 -14.67
CA ALA A 29 -0.73 3.87 -14.62
C ALA A 29 -1.02 3.01 -15.87
N ASP A 30 -0.09 2.91 -16.83
CA ASP A 30 -0.37 2.30 -18.15
C ASP A 30 0.55 1.13 -18.54
N ARG A 31 1.10 0.42 -17.55
CA ARG A 31 1.69 -0.90 -17.78
C ARG A 31 0.98 -1.94 -16.95
N GLY A 32 -0.25 -2.21 -17.37
CA GLY A 32 -0.94 -3.46 -17.10
C GLY A 32 -0.30 -4.60 -17.91
N GLU A 33 -0.43 -5.78 -17.34
CA GLU A 33 -0.03 -7.09 -17.83
C GLU A 33 -0.65 -7.41 -19.20
N ASP A 34 0.12 -8.06 -20.08
CA ASP A 34 -0.29 -9.07 -21.08
C ASP A 34 0.62 -9.05 -22.32
N ALA A 35 1.48 -10.08 -22.44
CA ALA A 35 1.90 -10.65 -23.72
C ALA A 35 2.68 -11.96 -23.48
N ILE A 36 1.95 -13.06 -23.28
CA ILE A 36 2.43 -14.40 -23.64
C ILE A 36 2.00 -14.62 -25.10
N LEU A 37 2.97 -14.89 -25.99
CA LEU A 37 2.97 -15.85 -27.10
C LEU A 37 4.03 -15.44 -28.15
N GLY A 38 5.03 -16.29 -28.37
CA GLY A 38 6.00 -16.10 -29.46
C GLY A 38 7.29 -16.90 -29.28
N ARG A 39 7.21 -18.19 -29.56
CA ARG A 39 8.35 -19.10 -29.71
C ARG A 39 9.13 -18.74 -30.98
N ASP A 40 10.46 -18.64 -30.93
CA ASP A 40 11.33 -19.50 -31.73
C ASP A 40 12.81 -19.46 -31.32
N SER A 41 13.38 -20.64 -31.45
CA SER A 41 14.68 -21.12 -30.99
C SER A 41 15.85 -20.59 -31.82
N ALA A 42 16.95 -20.19 -31.15
CA ALA A 42 18.32 -20.67 -31.38
C ALA A 42 19.35 -19.66 -30.89
N GLY A 43 20.23 -20.08 -29.98
CA GLY A 43 21.55 -19.46 -29.82
C GLY A 43 21.96 -19.14 -28.39
N SER A 44 22.75 -20.07 -27.82
CA SER A 44 23.77 -19.85 -26.78
C SER A 44 23.27 -19.47 -25.38
N SER A 45 23.13 -20.43 -24.45
CA SER A 45 24.24 -21.02 -23.67
C SER A 45 25.15 -19.94 -23.10
N TRP A 46 24.94 -19.55 -21.84
CA TRP A 46 25.94 -19.14 -20.83
C TRP A 46 25.26 -18.30 -19.74
N VAL A 47 24.38 -18.92 -18.94
CA VAL A 47 24.13 -18.59 -17.53
C VAL A 47 23.09 -19.58 -17.01
N ASP A 48 23.51 -20.81 -16.79
CA ASP A 48 22.81 -21.62 -15.80
C ASP A 48 23.83 -22.51 -15.08
N SER A 49 23.60 -22.74 -13.79
CA SER A 49 24.39 -23.59 -12.88
C SER A 49 25.70 -23.00 -12.31
N PHE A 50 25.58 -21.96 -11.47
CA PHE A 50 26.53 -21.81 -10.36
C PHE A 50 25.79 -22.06 -9.04
N GLU A 51 25.83 -23.30 -8.55
CA GLU A 51 25.49 -23.61 -7.15
C GLU A 51 26.42 -22.78 -6.26
N GLY A 52 25.87 -21.74 -5.63
CA GLY A 52 26.67 -20.80 -4.83
C GLY A 52 26.17 -19.36 -4.82
N LEU A 53 25.14 -18.99 -5.59
CA LEU A 53 24.49 -17.67 -5.44
C LEU A 53 23.78 -17.51 -4.08
N ASP A 54 23.32 -18.62 -3.49
CA ASP A 54 22.79 -18.65 -2.12
C ASP A 54 23.89 -18.36 -1.08
N ALA A 55 25.16 -18.65 -1.40
CA ALA A 55 26.29 -18.41 -0.51
C ALA A 55 26.63 -16.90 -0.39
N PHE A 56 26.19 -16.08 -1.36
CA PHE A 56 26.30 -14.62 -1.31
C PHE A 56 25.06 -13.92 -0.72
N SER A 57 24.00 -14.69 -0.40
CA SER A 57 22.81 -14.22 0.34
C SER A 57 22.75 -14.73 1.78
N LEU A 58 23.86 -15.26 2.31
CA LEU A 58 23.97 -15.57 3.72
C LEU A 58 24.08 -14.25 4.49
N ARG A 59 22.97 -13.85 5.14
CA ARG A 59 23.01 -12.86 6.22
C ARG A 59 24.05 -13.33 7.23
N THR A 60 25.10 -12.55 7.43
CA THR A 60 26.04 -12.86 8.51
C THR A 60 25.32 -12.68 9.84
N ALA A 61 25.75 -13.38 10.90
CA ALA A 61 25.16 -13.19 12.24
C ALA A 61 25.36 -11.77 12.79
N GLU A 62 26.17 -10.95 12.11
CA GLU A 62 26.43 -9.54 12.40
C GLU A 62 25.47 -8.59 11.66
N ASP A 63 24.74 -9.07 10.63
CA ASP A 63 23.72 -8.32 9.86
C ASP A 63 22.31 -8.40 10.50
N ALA A 64 22.20 -8.93 11.71
CA ALA A 64 20.95 -8.98 12.45
C ALA A 64 20.64 -7.63 13.13
N GLU A 65 20.59 -6.55 12.36
CA GLU A 65 19.69 -5.46 12.75
C GLU A 65 18.28 -6.03 12.63
N GLU A 66 17.73 -6.50 13.76
CA GLU A 66 16.39 -7.08 13.84
C GLU A 66 15.39 -6.22 13.07
N ASP A 67 14.59 -6.85 12.21
CA ASP A 67 13.53 -6.17 11.49
C ASP A 67 12.60 -5.49 12.51
N PHE A 68 12.54 -4.16 12.47
CA PHE A 68 11.73 -3.39 13.41
C PHE A 68 10.22 -3.51 13.11
N CYS A 69 9.83 -4.01 11.94
CA CYS A 69 8.43 -4.08 11.52
C CYS A 69 7.52 -4.84 12.50
N PRO A 70 7.83 -6.08 12.96
CA PRO A 70 6.96 -6.80 13.88
C PRO A 70 6.83 -6.10 15.23
N ARG A 71 7.93 -5.50 15.73
CA ARG A 71 7.92 -4.73 16.98
C ARG A 71 7.04 -3.49 16.86
N LEU A 72 7.17 -2.73 15.78
CA LEU A 72 6.33 -1.55 15.52
C LEU A 72 4.84 -1.92 15.41
N ARG A 73 4.51 -3.00 14.70
CA ARG A 73 3.12 -3.48 14.57
C ARG A 73 2.52 -3.81 15.94
N ALA A 74 3.26 -4.55 16.77
CA ALA A 74 2.83 -4.85 18.13
C ALA A 74 2.60 -3.59 18.98
N MET A 75 3.44 -2.55 18.82
CA MET A 75 3.26 -1.26 19.49
C MET A 75 2.00 -0.52 19.00
N ILE A 76 1.72 -0.55 17.70
CA ILE A 76 0.53 0.05 17.09
C ILE A 76 -0.74 -0.66 17.55
N ASP A 77 -0.76 -2.00 17.53
CA ASP A 77 -1.91 -2.81 17.93
C ASP A 77 -2.29 -2.57 19.40
N ARG A 78 -1.28 -2.40 20.25
CA ARG A 78 -1.45 -2.06 21.67
C ARG A 78 -1.69 -0.57 21.93
N ARG A 79 -1.71 0.26 20.88
CA ARG A 79 -1.84 1.73 20.95
C ARG A 79 -0.80 2.39 21.87
N CYS A 80 0.42 1.85 21.91
CA CYS A 80 1.49 2.26 22.83
C CYS A 80 2.82 2.50 22.11
N VAL A 81 2.80 3.26 21.01
CA VAL A 81 4.05 3.64 20.33
C VAL A 81 4.90 4.51 21.25
N ASP A 82 6.02 3.95 21.70
CA ASP A 82 7.07 4.67 22.42
C ASP A 82 7.94 5.44 21.43
N TRP A 83 7.76 6.76 21.42
CA TRP A 83 8.47 7.66 20.52
C TRP A 83 9.88 7.99 21.00
N ASP A 84 10.22 7.69 22.26
CA ASP A 84 11.53 7.98 22.84
C ASP A 84 12.45 6.73 22.82
N ASP A 85 11.92 5.55 22.48
CA ASP A 85 12.64 4.27 22.30
C ASP A 85 12.46 3.66 20.89
N LEU A 86 12.76 4.46 19.86
CA LEU A 86 12.83 3.96 18.48
C LEU A 86 14.28 3.57 18.12
N PRO A 87 14.49 2.42 17.48
CA PRO A 87 15.82 2.04 17.01
C PRO A 87 16.27 2.95 15.85
N ARG A 88 17.53 2.81 15.43
CA ARG A 88 17.98 3.36 14.15
C ARG A 88 17.17 2.74 13.01
N GLU A 89 16.88 3.54 11.99
CA GLU A 89 16.24 3.05 10.78
C GLU A 89 17.12 2.01 10.09
N ASN A 90 16.53 0.87 9.77
CA ASN A 90 17.17 -0.15 8.95
C ASN A 90 17.00 0.20 7.45
N PHE A 91 18.07 -0.01 6.68
CA PHE A 91 18.05 0.11 5.22
C PHE A 91 17.08 -0.87 4.55
N HIS A 92 16.81 -2.01 5.21
CA HIS A 92 15.88 -3.04 4.79
C HIS A 92 14.58 -3.02 5.61
N GLY A 93 13.59 -3.80 5.17
CA GLY A 93 12.32 -3.94 5.88
C GLY A 93 11.30 -2.85 5.51
N CYS A 94 10.15 -2.90 6.18
CA CYS A 94 8.94 -2.17 5.82
C CYS A 94 8.77 -0.81 6.51
N VAL A 95 9.70 -0.39 7.38
CA VAL A 95 9.63 0.88 8.12
C VAL A 95 10.53 1.94 7.50
N GLU A 96 10.01 3.14 7.31
CA GLU A 96 10.73 4.30 6.79
C GLU A 96 10.59 5.49 7.74
N TYR A 97 11.70 6.16 8.07
CA TYR A 97 11.70 7.37 8.88
C TYR A 97 11.81 8.62 8.00
N LYS A 98 11.03 9.65 8.33
CA LYS A 98 11.09 10.94 7.63
C LYS A 98 10.95 12.07 8.64
N TRP A 99 12.06 12.75 8.96
CA TRP A 99 11.97 13.91 9.84
C TRP A 99 11.17 15.03 9.18
N ARG A 100 11.46 15.37 7.91
CA ARG A 100 10.79 16.40 7.13
C ARG A 100 10.65 16.00 5.66
N LEU A 101 9.46 16.22 5.09
CA LEU A 101 9.16 16.11 3.67
C LEU A 101 8.85 17.51 3.13
N ALA A 102 9.85 18.40 3.07
CA ALA A 102 9.65 19.74 2.56
C ALA A 102 9.56 19.73 1.02
N SER A 103 8.67 20.60 0.51
CA SER A 103 8.32 20.88 -0.89
C SER A 103 9.49 21.41 -1.74
N GLU A 104 10.63 20.74 -1.76
CA GLU A 104 11.67 21.00 -2.75
C GLU A 104 11.27 20.35 -4.07
N HIS A 105 10.40 21.08 -4.77
CA HIS A 105 10.18 21.14 -6.21
C HIS A 105 10.69 19.91 -6.99
N ASN A 106 9.73 19.02 -7.28
CA ASN A 106 9.73 18.02 -8.36
C ASN A 106 10.72 16.85 -8.32
N VAL A 107 11.83 16.90 -7.57
CA VAL A 107 12.82 15.80 -7.57
C VAL A 107 12.58 14.74 -6.48
N LYS A 108 11.63 14.97 -5.55
CA LYS A 108 11.42 14.08 -4.39
C LYS A 108 10.29 13.06 -4.55
N VAL A 109 9.31 13.30 -5.42
CA VAL A 109 8.14 12.41 -5.53
C VAL A 109 8.50 11.06 -6.14
N ASP A 110 9.23 11.02 -7.25
CA ASP A 110 9.62 9.76 -7.89
C ASP A 110 10.56 8.94 -7.01
N ARG A 111 11.46 9.61 -6.28
CA ARG A 111 12.33 8.97 -5.29
C ARG A 111 11.52 8.39 -4.14
N LEU A 112 10.58 9.16 -3.60
CA LEU A 112 9.68 8.70 -2.53
C LEU A 112 8.78 7.55 -3.00
N ALA A 113 8.31 7.57 -4.26
CA ALA A 113 7.53 6.50 -4.86
C ALA A 113 8.37 5.22 -5.00
N SER A 114 9.60 5.34 -5.49
CA SER A 114 10.53 4.21 -5.61
C SER A 114 10.83 3.60 -4.23
N GLN A 115 11.06 4.45 -3.23
CA GLN A 115 11.26 4.03 -1.85
C GLN A 115 10.01 3.37 -1.25
N MET A 116 8.83 3.94 -1.48
CA MET A 116 7.57 3.37 -1.01
C MET A 116 7.29 2.01 -1.63
N LYS A 117 7.55 1.85 -2.92
CA LYS A 117 7.47 0.56 -3.61
C LYS A 117 8.40 -0.46 -2.98
N PHE A 118 9.65 -0.09 -2.71
CA PHE A 118 10.62 -0.97 -2.05
C PHE A 118 10.13 -1.41 -0.66
N ARG A 119 9.72 -0.47 0.20
CA ARG A 119 9.21 -0.79 1.55
C ARG A 119 7.96 -1.66 1.52
N LEU A 120 7.06 -1.44 0.56
CA LEU A 120 5.88 -2.29 0.36
C LEU A 120 6.26 -3.71 -0.05
N GLN A 121 7.28 -3.89 -0.89
CA GLN A 121 7.76 -5.21 -1.29
C GLN A 121 8.38 -5.97 -0.11
N GLU A 122 9.26 -5.30 0.65
CA GLU A 122 9.90 -5.88 1.84
C GLU A 122 8.87 -6.26 2.92
N GLY A 123 7.81 -5.47 3.08
CA GLY A 123 6.76 -5.70 4.07
C GLY A 123 5.58 -6.54 3.61
N GLY A 124 5.68 -7.25 2.47
CA GLY A 124 4.61 -8.11 1.98
C GLY A 124 3.31 -7.37 1.64
N GLY A 125 3.42 -6.16 1.08
CA GLY A 125 2.30 -5.30 0.70
C GLY A 125 1.91 -4.26 1.75
N THR A 126 2.64 -4.18 2.88
CA THR A 126 2.45 -3.17 3.93
C THR A 126 3.74 -2.42 4.20
N ALA A 127 3.69 -1.11 4.36
CA ALA A 127 4.82 -0.28 4.79
C ALA A 127 4.39 0.71 5.87
N PHE A 128 5.33 1.14 6.71
CA PHE A 128 5.10 2.13 7.77
C PHE A 128 6.01 3.34 7.59
N TYR A 129 5.44 4.53 7.67
CA TYR A 129 6.15 5.80 7.62
C TYR A 129 6.03 6.53 8.95
N LEU A 130 7.15 6.79 9.62
CA LEU A 130 7.19 7.59 10.85
C LEU A 130 7.65 9.01 10.52
N LEU A 131 6.70 9.94 10.54
CA LEU A 131 6.96 11.35 10.30
C LEU A 131 7.41 12.06 11.58
N GLY A 132 8.37 12.96 11.45
CA GLY A 132 8.97 13.67 12.58
C GLY A 132 10.05 12.88 13.31
N VAL A 133 10.49 11.76 12.75
CA VAL A 133 11.55 10.90 13.30
C VAL A 133 12.77 10.97 12.38
N HIS A 134 13.95 11.14 12.96
CA HIS A 134 15.22 11.10 12.23
C HIS A 134 15.67 9.65 12.04
N ASP A 135 16.48 9.37 11.02
CA ASP A 135 17.00 8.03 10.70
C ASP A 135 17.78 7.40 11.87
N SER A 136 18.19 8.18 12.88
CA SER A 136 18.78 7.68 14.12
C SER A 136 17.79 7.12 15.14
N GLY A 137 16.48 7.21 14.90
CA GLY A 137 15.42 6.91 15.86
C GLY A 137 14.95 8.12 16.67
N SER A 138 15.63 9.26 16.58
CA SER A 138 15.27 10.44 17.38
C SER A 138 13.97 11.10 16.92
N ALA A 139 12.96 11.11 17.79
CA ALA A 139 11.64 11.70 17.54
C ALA A 139 11.58 13.22 17.82
N ALA A 140 12.14 14.02 16.90
CA ALA A 140 12.15 15.48 17.00
C ALA A 140 10.78 16.16 16.79
N GLY A 141 9.87 15.49 16.07
CA GLY A 141 8.54 15.97 15.71
C GLY A 141 8.52 17.07 14.64
N LEU A 142 7.34 17.27 14.06
CA LEU A 142 7.03 18.28 13.07
C LEU A 142 6.07 19.32 13.61
N ALA A 143 6.25 20.60 13.24
CA ALA A 143 5.25 21.62 13.51
C ALA A 143 3.95 21.29 12.76
N PRO A 144 2.77 21.78 13.21
CA PRO A 144 1.49 21.42 12.61
C PRO A 144 1.41 21.66 11.08
N GLN A 145 1.98 22.76 10.60
CA GLN A 145 2.02 23.07 9.17
C GLN A 145 2.96 22.11 8.40
N GLU A 146 4.18 21.91 8.90
CA GLU A 146 5.15 20.97 8.29
C GLU A 146 4.61 19.54 8.26
N HIS A 147 3.91 19.13 9.31
CA HIS A 147 3.26 17.83 9.40
C HIS A 147 2.16 17.67 8.33
N THR A 148 1.31 18.69 8.19
CA THR A 148 0.24 18.70 7.18
C THR A 148 0.81 18.59 5.76
N ASP A 149 1.87 19.34 5.47
CA ASP A 149 2.50 19.33 4.14
C ASP A 149 3.21 17.99 3.87
N ALA A 150 3.88 17.41 4.88
CA ALA A 150 4.48 16.08 4.77
C ALA A 150 3.45 14.99 4.47
N VAL A 151 2.31 15.00 5.16
CA VAL A 151 1.21 14.04 4.94
C VAL A 151 0.61 14.20 3.55
N ARG A 152 0.45 15.44 3.05
CA ARG A 152 -0.04 15.69 1.69
C ARG A 152 0.86 15.08 0.62
N VAL A 153 2.18 15.24 0.77
CA VAL A 153 3.15 14.63 -0.14
C VAL A 153 3.05 13.11 -0.09
N LEU A 154 3.06 12.53 1.12
CA LEU A 154 2.98 11.08 1.29
C LEU A 154 1.69 10.49 0.72
N MET A 155 0.56 11.17 0.93
CA MET A 155 -0.75 10.79 0.40
C MET A 155 -0.78 10.86 -1.13
N ALA A 156 -0.20 11.90 -1.74
CA ALA A 156 -0.11 12.02 -3.20
C ALA A 156 0.69 10.87 -3.80
N VAL A 157 1.81 10.48 -3.17
CA VAL A 157 2.63 9.34 -3.63
C VAL A 157 1.88 8.02 -3.46
N ALA A 158 1.29 7.76 -2.29
CA ALA A 158 0.52 6.54 -2.05
C ALA A 158 -0.62 6.40 -3.07
N SER A 159 -1.36 7.49 -3.33
CA SER A 159 -2.44 7.51 -4.31
C SER A 159 -1.95 7.25 -5.73
N ALA A 160 -0.80 7.81 -6.13
CA ALA A 160 -0.21 7.57 -7.46
C ALA A 160 0.19 6.10 -7.67
N MET A 161 0.49 5.38 -6.59
CA MET A 161 0.84 3.95 -6.62
C MET A 161 -0.36 3.02 -6.37
N GLY A 162 -1.59 3.54 -6.34
CA GLY A 162 -2.78 2.72 -6.04
C GLY A 162 -2.82 2.17 -4.61
N SER A 163 -2.11 2.82 -3.69
CA SER A 163 -2.06 2.48 -2.28
C SER A 163 -2.91 3.46 -1.46
N VAL A 164 -3.30 3.04 -0.25
CA VAL A 164 -3.99 3.88 0.73
C VAL A 164 -3.06 4.25 1.87
N LEU A 165 -3.27 5.42 2.45
CA LEU A 165 -2.50 5.93 3.58
C LEU A 165 -3.41 6.01 4.82
N VAL A 166 -3.05 5.30 5.89
CA VAL A 166 -3.84 5.18 7.12
C VAL A 166 -3.03 5.69 8.30
N LEU A 167 -3.62 6.54 9.14
CA LEU A 167 -2.98 7.00 10.38
C LEU A 167 -3.10 5.91 11.46
N GLU A 168 -1.96 5.43 11.97
CA GLU A 168 -1.91 4.38 12.99
C GLU A 168 -1.67 4.92 14.40
N ALA A 169 -0.80 5.93 14.52
CA ALA A 169 -0.49 6.57 15.80
C ALA A 169 -0.08 8.02 15.62
N MET A 170 -0.33 8.83 16.65
CA MET A 170 0.15 10.22 16.73
C MET A 170 0.67 10.47 18.15
N SER A 171 1.84 11.09 18.26
CA SER A 171 2.40 11.46 19.55
C SER A 171 1.57 12.56 20.23
N GLU A 172 1.71 12.70 21.54
CA GLU A 172 1.21 13.86 22.26
C GLU A 172 1.86 15.16 21.75
N ARG A 173 1.22 16.32 22.01
CA ARG A 173 1.83 17.62 21.68
C ARG A 173 2.98 17.87 22.63
N ARG A 174 4.20 17.99 22.10
CA ARG A 174 5.32 18.55 22.86
C ARG A 174 5.08 20.05 23.13
N ARG A 175 5.83 20.67 24.06
CA ARG A 175 5.68 22.10 24.44
C ARG A 175 5.64 23.07 23.24
N CYS A 176 6.35 22.75 22.16
CA CYS A 176 6.42 23.55 20.93
C CYS A 176 5.31 23.24 19.92
N GLY A 177 4.31 22.43 20.28
CA GLY A 177 3.23 21.99 19.39
C GLY A 177 3.64 20.92 18.37
N LYS A 178 4.92 20.50 18.37
CA LYS A 178 5.43 19.48 17.47
C LYS A 178 4.91 18.10 17.81
N ARG A 179 4.67 17.29 16.78
CA ARG A 179 4.20 15.90 16.92
C ARG A 179 4.90 14.96 15.93
N CYS A 180 4.99 13.70 16.31
CA CYS A 180 5.32 12.59 15.42
C CYS A 180 4.05 11.82 15.06
N SER A 181 4.09 11.08 13.95
CA SER A 181 2.96 10.25 13.53
C SER A 181 3.42 9.04 12.74
N ALA A 182 2.78 7.89 12.97
CA ALA A 182 3.01 6.65 12.25
C ALA A 182 1.87 6.44 11.27
N TRP A 183 2.22 6.19 10.01
CA TRP A 183 1.27 5.97 8.93
C TRP A 183 1.52 4.61 8.30
N ARG A 184 0.47 3.83 8.10
CA ARG A 184 0.52 2.61 7.32
C ARG A 184 0.16 2.91 5.86
N VAL A 185 0.96 2.38 4.96
CA VAL A 185 0.69 2.33 3.52
C VAL A 185 0.41 0.89 3.16
N GLU A 186 -0.68 0.63 2.46
CA GLU A 186 -1.00 -0.69 1.91
C GLU A 186 -1.68 -0.59 0.55
N ALA A 187 -1.60 -1.65 -0.25
CA ALA A 187 -2.30 -1.71 -1.53
C ALA A 187 -3.82 -1.58 -1.33
N ARG A 188 -4.50 -0.82 -2.21
CA ARG A 188 -5.94 -0.57 -2.10
C ARG A 188 -6.77 -1.86 -2.06
N HIS A 189 -6.40 -2.87 -2.86
CA HIS A 189 -7.09 -4.16 -2.85
C HIS A 189 -6.99 -4.85 -1.48
N THR A 190 -5.80 -4.85 -0.87
CA THR A 190 -5.56 -5.42 0.46
C THR A 190 -6.39 -4.71 1.53
N ALA A 191 -6.42 -3.37 1.50
CA ALA A 191 -7.23 -2.57 2.42
C ALA A 191 -8.72 -2.88 2.29
N LEU A 192 -9.23 -2.98 1.05
CA LEU A 192 -10.63 -3.30 0.80
C LEU A 192 -10.97 -4.72 1.24
N GLN A 193 -10.10 -5.70 0.97
CA GLN A 193 -10.32 -7.09 1.39
C GLN A 193 -10.42 -7.21 2.92
N GLN A 194 -9.53 -6.54 3.67
CA GLN A 194 -9.62 -6.52 5.14
C GLN A 194 -10.97 -5.96 5.63
N VAL A 195 -11.47 -4.91 4.97
CA VAL A 195 -12.79 -4.34 5.27
C VAL A 195 -13.90 -5.33 4.94
N PHE A 196 -13.88 -5.98 3.77
CA PHE A 196 -14.84 -7.02 3.40
C PHE A 196 -14.86 -8.18 4.39
N ASP A 197 -13.69 -8.69 4.77
CA ASP A 197 -13.53 -9.78 5.73
C ASP A 197 -14.08 -9.39 7.11
N THR A 198 -13.77 -8.19 7.59
CA THR A 198 -14.29 -7.67 8.87
C THR A 198 -15.81 -7.54 8.85
N LEU A 199 -16.36 -7.04 7.75
CA LEU A 199 -17.79 -6.85 7.59
C LEU A 199 -18.53 -8.15 7.22
N HIS A 200 -17.84 -9.27 7.00
CA HIS A 200 -18.40 -10.54 6.51
C HIS A 200 -19.19 -10.40 5.20
N ILE A 201 -18.93 -9.34 4.43
CA ILE A 201 -19.57 -9.07 3.14
C ILE A 201 -18.81 -9.91 2.11
N GLY A 202 -19.07 -11.21 2.05
CA GLY A 202 -18.31 -12.10 1.16
C GLY A 202 -18.45 -13.60 1.33
N ARG A 203 -19.40 -14.09 2.14
CA ARG A 203 -19.81 -15.51 2.12
C ARG A 203 -21.31 -15.65 2.34
N ASP A 204 -22.09 -15.31 1.32
CA ASP A 204 -23.43 -15.88 1.12
C ASP A 204 -23.35 -17.18 0.29
N ASP A 205 -22.26 -17.95 0.41
CA ASP A 205 -22.13 -19.31 -0.15
C ASP A 205 -22.44 -20.38 0.91
N ALA A 206 -23.55 -20.21 1.63
CA ALA A 206 -24.08 -21.20 2.56
C ALA A 206 -25.56 -21.51 2.30
N LEU A 207 -25.92 -21.72 1.04
CA LEU A 207 -27.14 -22.45 0.65
C LEU A 207 -26.84 -23.35 -0.56
N LEU A 208 -25.89 -24.28 -0.40
CA LEU A 208 -25.92 -25.50 -1.20
C LEU A 208 -27.05 -26.37 -0.62
N PRO A 209 -28.12 -26.69 -1.38
CA PRO A 209 -29.09 -27.66 -0.91
C PRO A 209 -28.37 -28.99 -0.72
N ALA A 210 -28.61 -29.63 0.44
CA ALA A 210 -28.06 -30.94 0.75
C ALA A 210 -28.28 -31.92 -0.43
N PRO A 211 -27.29 -32.76 -0.78
CA PRO A 211 -27.47 -33.71 -1.87
C PRO A 211 -28.66 -34.62 -1.55
N THR A 212 -29.71 -34.52 -2.38
CA THR A 212 -30.90 -35.35 -2.29
C THR A 212 -30.46 -36.80 -2.35
N ARG A 213 -30.65 -37.52 -1.25
CA ARG A 213 -30.36 -38.95 -1.14
C ARG A 213 -31.20 -39.67 -2.20
N ALA A 214 -30.54 -40.18 -3.24
CA ALA A 214 -31.20 -40.95 -4.29
C ALA A 214 -31.94 -42.13 -3.66
N VAL A 215 -33.26 -42.13 -3.79
CA VAL A 215 -34.11 -43.28 -3.46
C VAL A 215 -33.89 -44.31 -4.58
N PRO A 216 -33.46 -45.55 -4.27
CA PRO A 216 -33.32 -46.58 -5.29
C PRO A 216 -34.69 -46.92 -5.88
N PRO A 217 -34.78 -47.28 -7.18
CA PRO A 217 -36.04 -47.67 -7.80
C PRO A 217 -36.59 -48.94 -7.15
N ASP A 218 -37.82 -48.83 -6.68
CA ASP A 218 -38.65 -49.93 -6.19
C ASP A 218 -39.01 -50.84 -7.36
N PHE A 219 -38.32 -51.98 -7.49
CA PHE A 219 -38.71 -53.03 -8.41
C PHE A 219 -39.81 -53.86 -7.76
N GLY A 220 -41.05 -53.54 -8.14
CA GLY A 220 -42.19 -54.40 -7.89
C GLY A 220 -42.07 -55.70 -8.70
N GLU A 221 -42.08 -56.84 -8.02
CA GLU A 221 -42.46 -58.13 -8.61
C GLU A 221 -43.74 -58.61 -7.95
N GLU A 222 -44.85 -58.32 -8.61
CA GLU A 222 -46.09 -59.08 -8.49
C GLU A 222 -46.00 -60.35 -9.33
N ALA A 223 -46.57 -61.41 -8.76
CA ALA A 223 -47.13 -62.60 -9.40
C ALA A 223 -46.17 -63.75 -9.76
N LEU A 224 -46.33 -64.89 -9.06
CA LEU A 224 -47.24 -65.91 -9.57
C LEU A 224 -47.69 -66.90 -8.48
N HIS A 225 -49.01 -67.03 -8.37
CA HIS A 225 -49.68 -68.13 -7.72
C HIS A 225 -49.32 -69.46 -8.42
N SER A 226 -49.06 -70.53 -7.66
CA SER A 226 -50.05 -71.61 -7.45
C SER A 226 -49.43 -72.99 -7.17
N ARG A 227 -50.00 -73.61 -6.13
CA ARG A 227 -50.40 -75.03 -6.00
C ARG A 227 -49.37 -76.11 -5.61
N VAL A 228 -49.92 -76.96 -4.73
CA VAL A 228 -49.66 -78.40 -4.47
C VAL A 228 -48.76 -78.74 -3.26
N ARG A 229 -49.41 -78.99 -2.10
CA ARG A 229 -49.03 -80.06 -1.13
C ARG A 229 -49.25 -81.44 -1.80
N PRO A 230 -48.69 -82.61 -1.38
CA PRO A 230 -48.33 -83.00 0.01
C PRO A 230 -47.16 -84.04 0.18
N ARG A 231 -47.06 -84.58 1.42
CA ARG A 231 -46.39 -85.81 1.94
C ARG A 231 -45.01 -85.57 2.56
N LEU A 232 -44.68 -85.99 3.78
CA LEU A 232 -45.25 -86.95 4.76
C LEU A 232 -45.37 -86.32 6.15
#